data_AF-S9SNQ8-F1
#
_entry.id   AF-S9SNQ8-F1
#
_cell.length_a   1.000
_cell.length_b   1.000
_cell.length_c   1.000
_cell.angle_alpha   90.00
_cell.angle_beta   90.00
_cell.angle_gamma   90.00
#
_symmetry.space_group_name_H-M   'P 1'
#
loop_
_entity.id
_entity.type
_entity.pdbx_description
1 polymer ?
#
loop_
_entity_poly.entity_id
_entity_poly.type
_entity_poly.pdbx_seq_one_letter_code
_entity_poly.pdbx_strand_id
1 'polypeptide(L)'
;MFAKRLYLIFACTLLLLSTAPFIQNASADPISENNVAEMTETYQELSIVNWVKKAFQYAFKAAPWDWLVFNNDPIIEEHERTTTVSSGTIKFNTEDRGPTYVRKDLIFEEYAGQDAWIWGSRAPLFTGKIAVEVINQRTNKTEAEKVLEPLAQFHFDPNDMGSWYIKWTNTESNSWNLFFTYRHRYKQLPGQSIAPIEFININDKKYIKPSISHKQELHSFNVKPYYTLDDLFDELWDVQLGDFVYEFKSLGVGDTVHFKDDLVAAHYNSEKDVTHLEFKSSRFENVFWPFKGDLTQLFKPGDVINLKFTIEQIDGQFEILDYIRMDYNNEVADIKDFLIE
;
A
#
# COMPACT_ATOMS: atom_id res chain seq x y z
N MET A 1 -30.30 22.01 11.27
CA MET A 1 -29.85 20.62 11.07
C MET A 1 -30.93 19.74 10.38
N PHE A 2 -31.66 20.24 9.37
CA PHE A 2 -32.66 19.41 8.65
C PHE A 2 -32.73 19.66 7.12
N ALA A 3 -31.95 20.59 6.57
CA ALA A 3 -32.00 20.90 5.12
C ALA A 3 -30.90 20.22 4.28
N LYS A 4 -29.90 19.56 4.90
CA LYS A 4 -28.79 18.89 4.17
C LYS A 4 -29.04 17.39 3.90
N ARG A 5 -30.09 16.78 4.45
CA ARG A 5 -30.43 15.36 4.21
C ARG A 5 -31.34 15.11 3.01
N LEU A 6 -31.95 16.15 2.43
CA LEU A 6 -32.85 15.97 1.26
C LEU A 6 -32.12 15.92 -0.09
N TYR A 7 -30.92 16.50 -0.20
CA TYR A 7 -30.17 16.51 -1.47
C TYR A 7 -29.36 15.23 -1.73
N LEU A 8 -29.04 14.45 -0.69
CA LEU A 8 -28.31 13.20 -0.86
C LEU A 8 -29.20 12.04 -1.34
N ILE A 9 -30.50 12.10 -1.08
CA ILE A 9 -31.44 11.05 -1.51
C ILE A 9 -31.85 11.25 -2.97
N PHE A 10 -31.92 12.49 -3.48
CA PHE A 10 -32.29 12.75 -4.88
C PHE A 10 -31.19 12.38 -5.90
N ALA A 11 -29.91 12.38 -5.49
CA ALA A 11 -28.80 11.99 -6.36
C ALA A 11 -28.67 10.47 -6.52
N CYS A 12 -29.12 9.67 -5.54
CA CYS A 12 -29.09 8.21 -5.63
C CYS A 12 -30.29 7.62 -6.40
N THR A 13 -31.42 8.33 -6.53
CA THR A 13 -32.58 7.84 -7.29
C THR A 13 -32.47 8.10 -8.79
N LEU A 14 -31.66 9.08 -9.23
CA LEU A 14 -31.49 9.44 -10.64
C LEU A 14 -30.46 8.58 -11.39
N LEU A 15 -29.73 7.69 -10.70
CA LEU A 15 -28.79 6.75 -11.31
C LEU A 15 -29.36 5.31 -11.44
N LEU A 16 -30.59 5.08 -11.00
CA LEU A 16 -31.29 3.78 -11.11
C LEU A 16 -32.36 3.74 -12.22
N LEU A 17 -32.49 4.79 -13.04
CA LEU A 17 -33.45 4.86 -14.15
C LEU A 17 -32.75 5.29 -15.45
N SER A 18 -31.81 4.49 -15.93
CA SER A 18 -31.49 4.45 -17.36
C SER A 18 -31.11 3.03 -17.76
N THR A 19 -32.13 2.29 -18.19
CA THR A 19 -32.18 1.12 -19.11
C THR A 19 -33.05 -0.01 -18.57
N ALA A 20 -34.35 0.24 -18.44
CA ALA A 20 -35.33 -0.83 -18.64
C ALA A 20 -35.67 -0.84 -20.13
N PRO A 21 -35.52 -1.97 -20.86
CA PRO A 21 -35.95 -2.04 -22.24
C PRO A 21 -37.49 -2.06 -22.29
N PHE A 22 -38.08 -1.06 -22.92
CA PHE A 22 -39.46 -1.13 -23.41
C PHE A 22 -39.46 -1.96 -24.70
N ILE A 23 -40.24 -3.03 -24.71
CA ILE A 23 -40.62 -3.76 -25.93
C ILE A 23 -41.79 -3.01 -26.57
N GLN A 24 -41.66 -2.62 -27.83
CA GLN A 24 -42.79 -2.48 -28.76
C GLN A 24 -42.35 -2.88 -30.17
N ASN A 25 -43.16 -3.75 -30.79
CA ASN A 25 -42.98 -4.35 -32.11
C ASN A 25 -43.38 -3.41 -33.27
N ALA A 26 -42.98 -3.84 -34.48
CA ALA A 26 -43.41 -3.44 -35.86
C ALA A 26 -42.45 -2.46 -36.57
N SER A 27 -42.11 -2.57 -37.86
CA SER A 27 -42.45 -3.52 -38.94
C SER A 27 -41.31 -3.52 -39.97
N ALA A 28 -41.21 -4.56 -40.80
CA ALA A 28 -40.27 -4.67 -41.92
C ALA A 28 -40.65 -3.75 -43.09
N ASP A 29 -39.64 -3.21 -43.79
CA ASP A 29 -39.65 -2.95 -45.24
C ASP A 29 -38.20 -2.74 -45.77
N PRO A 30 -37.93 -2.94 -47.08
CA PRO A 30 -36.66 -3.51 -47.58
C PRO A 30 -35.74 -2.53 -48.33
N ILE A 31 -34.44 -2.91 -48.33
CA ILE A 31 -33.36 -2.71 -49.33
C ILE A 31 -32.88 -1.28 -49.67
N SER A 32 -31.57 -1.06 -49.49
CA SER A 32 -30.70 -0.38 -50.46
C SER A 32 -29.23 -0.66 -50.13
N GLU A 33 -28.62 -1.63 -50.80
CA GLU A 33 -27.15 -1.67 -50.99
C GLU A 33 -26.74 -0.44 -51.80
N ASN A 34 -25.92 0.45 -51.23
CA ASN A 34 -24.70 0.98 -51.82
C ASN A 34 -24.12 2.14 -50.98
N ASN A 35 -22.79 2.13 -50.88
CA ASN A 35 -21.88 3.09 -50.22
C ASN A 35 -21.54 2.78 -48.75
N VAL A 36 -20.75 1.72 -48.53
CA VAL A 36 -19.86 1.64 -47.36
C VAL A 36 -18.75 2.67 -47.57
N ALA A 37 -18.95 3.88 -47.05
CA ALA A 37 -17.84 4.73 -46.69
C ALA A 37 -17.33 4.23 -45.34
N GLU A 38 -16.16 3.59 -45.32
CA GLU A 38 -15.39 3.40 -44.10
C GLU A 38 -15.14 4.79 -43.49
N MET A 39 -15.86 5.12 -42.42
CA MET A 39 -15.42 6.13 -41.49
C MET A 39 -14.55 5.43 -40.45
N THR A 40 -13.25 5.45 -40.69
CA THR A 40 -12.25 5.24 -39.66
C THR A 40 -12.39 6.38 -38.65
N GLU A 41 -13.15 6.17 -37.57
CA GLU A 41 -13.04 7.04 -36.41
C GLU A 41 -11.70 6.72 -35.74
N THR A 42 -10.72 7.56 -36.05
CA THR A 42 -9.48 7.71 -35.28
C THR A 42 -9.86 8.00 -33.83
N TYR A 43 -9.80 6.98 -32.98
CA TYR A 43 -9.92 7.10 -31.53
C TYR A 43 -8.79 8.02 -31.04
N GLN A 44 -9.09 9.31 -30.90
CA GLN A 44 -8.22 10.28 -30.24
C GLN A 44 -8.09 9.92 -28.76
N GLU A 45 -7.00 9.24 -28.43
CA GLU A 45 -6.04 9.35 -27.31
C GLU A 45 -6.32 10.16 -26.01
N LEU A 46 -7.48 10.77 -25.76
CA LEU A 46 -7.65 11.73 -24.65
C LEU A 46 -8.78 11.45 -23.65
N SER A 47 -9.54 10.36 -23.78
CA SER A 47 -10.70 10.14 -22.91
C SER A 47 -10.55 9.00 -21.89
N ILE A 48 -9.78 7.94 -22.18
CA ILE A 48 -9.71 6.78 -21.28
C ILE A 48 -8.97 7.11 -19.98
N VAL A 49 -7.88 7.89 -20.07
CA VAL A 49 -7.05 8.28 -18.92
C VAL A 49 -7.84 9.14 -17.92
N ASN A 50 -8.77 9.99 -18.38
CA ASN A 50 -9.47 10.95 -17.52
C ASN A 50 -10.63 10.35 -16.72
N TRP A 51 -11.39 9.39 -17.27
CA TRP A 51 -12.45 8.73 -16.51
C TRP A 51 -11.88 7.69 -15.56
N VAL A 52 -10.80 6.99 -15.96
CA VAL A 52 -10.04 6.11 -15.07
C VAL A 52 -9.44 6.94 -13.92
N LYS A 53 -8.76 8.06 -14.21
CA LYS A 53 -8.25 9.01 -13.21
C LYS A 53 -9.33 9.48 -12.23
N LYS A 54 -10.54 9.82 -12.71
CA LYS A 54 -11.66 10.23 -11.85
C LYS A 54 -12.25 9.09 -11.05
N ALA A 55 -12.38 7.89 -11.62
CA ALA A 55 -12.90 6.71 -10.93
C ALA A 55 -11.94 6.22 -9.83
N PHE A 56 -10.62 6.25 -10.09
CA PHE A 56 -9.58 5.98 -9.10
C PHE A 56 -9.60 7.02 -7.97
N GLN A 57 -9.61 8.31 -8.31
CA GLN A 57 -9.69 9.36 -7.30
C GLN A 57 -10.97 9.28 -6.46
N TYR A 58 -12.11 8.92 -7.04
CA TYR A 58 -13.38 8.79 -6.31
C TYR A 58 -13.45 7.54 -5.42
N ALA A 59 -12.97 6.39 -5.91
CA ALA A 59 -13.00 5.14 -5.15
C ALA A 59 -12.13 5.24 -3.88
N PHE A 60 -11.02 5.98 -3.94
CA PHE A 60 -10.14 6.19 -2.79
C PHE A 60 -10.51 7.44 -1.96
N LYS A 61 -11.07 8.51 -2.55
CA LYS A 61 -11.57 9.68 -1.78
C LYS A 61 -12.82 9.40 -0.94
N ALA A 62 -13.57 8.34 -1.23
CA ALA A 62 -14.76 7.96 -0.48
C ALA A 62 -14.44 7.24 0.85
N ALA A 63 -13.18 6.93 1.14
CA ALA A 63 -12.75 6.48 2.45
C ALA A 63 -12.86 7.64 3.47
N PRO A 64 -13.39 7.42 4.68
CA PRO A 64 -13.55 8.47 5.67
C PRO A 64 -12.18 8.99 6.11
N TRP A 65 -11.98 10.28 5.83
CA TRP A 65 -10.81 11.08 6.18
C TRP A 65 -10.86 11.40 7.67
N ASP A 66 -9.86 10.94 8.42
CA ASP A 66 -9.34 11.61 9.62
C ASP A 66 -8.07 10.89 10.09
N TRP A 67 -6.91 11.21 9.48
CA TRP A 67 -5.64 11.49 10.17
C TRP A 67 -4.44 11.66 9.22
N LEU A 68 -3.55 12.59 9.59
CA LEU A 68 -2.41 13.08 8.83
C LEU A 68 -1.18 12.17 9.00
N VAL A 69 -0.36 12.18 7.94
CA VAL A 69 1.11 12.00 7.85
C VAL A 69 1.66 10.69 7.26
N PHE A 70 0.98 9.55 7.32
CA PHE A 70 1.21 8.45 6.35
C PHE A 70 0.14 8.50 5.27
N ASN A 71 0.16 9.54 4.43
CA ASN A 71 -0.74 9.60 3.28
C ASN A 71 0.08 9.81 2.02
N ASN A 72 0.53 8.70 1.44
CA ASN A 72 0.98 8.72 0.06
C ASN A 72 -0.26 8.88 -0.80
N ASP A 73 -0.27 9.90 -1.66
CA ASP A 73 -1.34 10.05 -2.64
C ASP A 73 -1.25 8.92 -3.68
N PRO A 74 -2.39 8.44 -4.22
CA PRO A 74 -2.37 7.48 -5.31
C PRO A 74 -1.61 8.04 -6.51
N ILE A 75 -0.66 7.27 -7.03
CA ILE A 75 0.14 7.64 -8.20
C ILE A 75 -0.14 6.74 -9.40
N ILE A 76 0.08 7.29 -10.59
CA ILE A 76 0.19 6.54 -11.84
C ILE A 76 1.44 7.06 -12.54
N GLU A 77 2.40 6.17 -12.78
CA GLU A 77 3.65 6.46 -13.47
C GLU A 77 3.71 5.69 -14.77
N GLU A 78 3.95 6.39 -15.87
CA GLU A 78 4.08 5.82 -17.20
C GLU A 78 5.54 5.94 -17.65
N HIS A 79 6.13 4.79 -18.00
CA HIS A 79 7.39 4.70 -18.73
C HIS A 79 7.12 4.05 -20.08
N GLU A 80 8.11 4.12 -21.00
CA GLU A 80 7.99 3.73 -22.41
C GLU A 80 7.10 2.51 -22.68
N ARG A 81 7.21 1.46 -21.84
CA ARG A 81 6.44 0.22 -21.96
C ARG A 81 5.85 -0.30 -20.64
N THR A 82 5.76 0.52 -19.60
CA THR A 82 5.21 0.07 -18.30
C THR A 82 4.36 1.15 -17.68
N THR A 83 3.31 0.74 -16.98
CA THR A 83 2.55 1.65 -16.13
C THR A 83 2.54 1.09 -14.72
N THR A 84 3.05 1.89 -13.77
CA THR A 84 2.99 1.61 -12.33
C THR A 84 1.84 2.39 -11.73
N VAL A 85 1.09 1.74 -10.86
CA VAL A 85 -0.02 2.36 -10.14
C VAL A 85 0.15 2.07 -8.66
N SER A 86 -0.12 3.06 -7.82
CA SER A 86 -0.29 2.86 -6.39
C SER A 86 -1.67 3.30 -5.88
N SER A 87 -2.13 2.64 -4.82
CA SER A 87 -3.37 2.99 -4.13
C SER A 87 -3.27 4.25 -3.28
N GLY A 88 -2.06 4.76 -3.06
CA GLY A 88 -1.78 5.58 -1.89
C GLY A 88 -1.89 4.77 -0.59
N THR A 89 -1.82 5.42 0.56
CA THR A 89 -1.94 4.71 1.85
C THR A 89 -3.37 4.24 2.10
N ILE A 90 -3.53 2.95 2.38
CA ILE A 90 -4.77 2.30 2.77
C ILE A 90 -4.63 1.70 4.17
N LYS A 91 -5.63 1.95 5.03
CA LYS A 91 -5.67 1.44 6.40
C LYS A 91 -6.62 0.26 6.49
N PHE A 92 -6.09 -0.91 6.82
CA PHE A 92 -6.87 -2.13 6.96
C PHE A 92 -7.36 -2.28 8.40
N ASN A 93 -8.54 -2.88 8.58
CA ASN A 93 -9.09 -3.35 9.87
C ASN A 93 -9.09 -2.33 11.03
N THR A 94 -9.11 -1.03 10.74
CA THR A 94 -9.21 0.00 11.77
C THR A 94 -10.63 0.13 12.30
N GLU A 95 -10.75 0.41 13.61
CA GLU A 95 -11.95 0.50 14.48
C GLU A 95 -13.19 1.16 13.81
N ASP A 96 -13.83 0.40 12.91
CA ASP A 96 -15.19 0.51 12.35
C ASP A 96 -15.32 0.72 10.82
N ARG A 97 -14.24 0.98 10.05
CA ARG A 97 -14.40 1.32 8.60
C ARG A 97 -13.29 0.88 7.64
N GLY A 98 -12.16 0.37 8.12
CA GLY A 98 -11.08 -0.09 7.24
C GLY A 98 -11.50 -1.33 6.42
N PRO A 99 -11.18 -1.42 5.12
CA PRO A 99 -11.42 -2.64 4.36
C PRO A 99 -10.61 -3.81 4.93
N THR A 100 -11.18 -5.02 4.89
CA THR A 100 -10.45 -6.28 5.12
C THR A 100 -9.68 -6.70 3.86
N TYR A 101 -10.13 -6.22 2.69
CA TYR A 101 -9.45 -6.43 1.41
C TYR A 101 -9.62 -5.23 0.47
N VAL A 102 -8.62 -5.01 -0.38
CA VAL A 102 -8.68 -4.10 -1.52
C VAL A 102 -8.63 -4.92 -2.79
N ARG A 103 -9.49 -4.59 -3.76
CA ARG A 103 -9.53 -5.26 -5.05
C ARG A 103 -9.24 -4.30 -6.19
N LYS A 104 -8.46 -4.75 -7.18
CA LYS A 104 -8.21 -4.01 -8.41
C LYS A 104 -8.25 -4.88 -9.66
N ASP A 105 -8.83 -4.34 -10.72
CA ASP A 105 -8.88 -5.01 -12.02
C ASP A 105 -7.52 -4.98 -12.71
N LEU A 106 -7.10 -6.13 -13.22
CA LEU A 106 -5.99 -6.32 -14.14
C LEU A 106 -6.56 -6.79 -15.48
N ILE A 107 -6.19 -6.12 -16.56
CA ILE A 107 -6.67 -6.44 -17.91
C ILE A 107 -5.47 -6.71 -18.79
N PHE A 108 -5.40 -7.93 -19.34
CA PHE A 108 -4.35 -8.35 -20.26
C PHE A 108 -4.97 -8.54 -21.63
N GLU A 109 -4.70 -7.58 -22.50
CA GLU A 109 -5.15 -7.55 -23.88
C GLU A 109 -3.96 -7.19 -24.77
N GLU A 110 -4.12 -7.36 -26.08
CA GLU A 110 -3.07 -7.12 -27.08
C GLU A 110 -2.35 -5.77 -26.88
N TYR A 111 -3.08 -4.73 -26.47
CA TYR A 111 -2.55 -3.37 -26.27
C TYR A 111 -2.51 -2.90 -24.81
N ALA A 112 -2.97 -3.70 -23.85
CA ALA A 112 -3.13 -3.27 -22.46
C ALA A 112 -2.03 -3.80 -21.52
N GLY A 113 -1.68 -5.08 -21.61
CA GLY A 113 -0.75 -5.69 -20.64
C GLY A 113 -0.32 -7.10 -21.03
N GLN A 114 0.96 -7.40 -20.82
CA GLN A 114 1.57 -8.72 -21.03
C GLN A 114 1.73 -9.48 -19.71
N ASP A 115 2.20 -8.80 -18.67
CA ASP A 115 2.45 -9.34 -17.33
C ASP A 115 2.34 -8.21 -16.30
N ALA A 116 2.28 -8.58 -15.02
CA ALA A 116 2.19 -7.65 -13.91
C ALA A 116 3.13 -8.02 -12.76
N TRP A 117 3.74 -7.01 -12.16
CA TRP A 117 4.46 -7.08 -10.89
C TRP A 117 3.59 -6.44 -9.82
N ILE A 118 3.36 -7.13 -8.71
CA ILE A 118 2.43 -6.75 -7.65
C ILE A 118 3.19 -6.72 -6.34
N TRP A 119 3.05 -5.65 -5.54
CA TRP A 119 3.69 -5.57 -4.23
C TRP A 119 2.92 -4.67 -3.27
N GLY A 120 3.34 -4.67 -2.00
CA GLY A 120 2.89 -3.73 -0.98
C GLY A 120 4.10 -3.13 -0.27
N SER A 121 4.05 -1.84 0.04
CA SER A 121 5.02 -1.17 0.89
C SER A 121 4.37 -0.61 2.14
N ARG A 122 5.19 -0.42 3.16
CA ARG A 122 4.88 0.27 4.40
C ARG A 122 6.19 0.75 5.02
N ALA A 123 6.11 1.58 6.04
CA ALA A 123 7.31 2.08 6.69
C ALA A 123 8.11 1.03 7.46
N PRO A 124 9.42 1.24 7.63
CA PRO A 124 10.34 0.24 8.19
C PRO A 124 10.05 -0.20 9.63
N LEU A 125 9.40 0.61 10.46
CA LEU A 125 9.13 0.28 11.88
C LEU A 125 7.89 -0.62 12.07
N PHE A 126 7.18 -0.92 10.99
CA PHE A 126 5.97 -1.69 11.05
C PHE A 126 6.20 -3.17 10.70
N THR A 127 5.67 -4.06 11.54
CA THR A 127 5.65 -5.51 11.31
C THR A 127 4.37 -5.96 10.60
N GLY A 128 4.43 -7.11 9.95
CA GLY A 128 3.27 -7.80 9.36
C GLY A 128 3.33 -7.90 7.84
N LYS A 129 2.48 -8.76 7.30
CA LYS A 129 2.49 -9.20 5.90
C LYS A 129 1.15 -8.94 5.22
N ILE A 130 1.14 -8.96 3.90
CA ILE A 130 -0.08 -8.79 3.10
C ILE A 130 -0.31 -9.99 2.19
N ALA A 131 -1.52 -10.55 2.22
CA ALA A 131 -1.91 -11.62 1.30
C ALA A 131 -2.37 -11.01 -0.02
N VAL A 132 -1.99 -11.64 -1.13
CA VAL A 132 -2.34 -11.25 -2.50
C VAL A 132 -2.91 -12.46 -3.22
N GLU A 133 -4.08 -12.28 -3.81
CA GLU A 133 -4.72 -13.26 -4.69
C GLU A 133 -4.92 -12.64 -6.08
N VAL A 134 -4.68 -13.41 -7.14
CA VAL A 134 -5.03 -13.06 -8.51
C VAL A 134 -6.14 -13.99 -8.99
N ILE A 135 -7.31 -13.42 -9.28
CA ILE A 135 -8.56 -14.14 -9.51
C ILE A 135 -9.03 -13.88 -10.94
N ASN A 136 -9.22 -14.92 -11.73
CA ASN A 136 -9.74 -14.80 -13.10
C ASN A 136 -11.20 -14.35 -13.08
N GLN A 137 -11.53 -13.24 -13.76
CA GLN A 137 -12.88 -12.67 -13.71
C GLN A 137 -13.93 -13.55 -14.39
N ARG A 138 -13.54 -14.34 -15.40
CA ARG A 138 -14.45 -15.21 -16.16
C ARG A 138 -14.84 -16.45 -15.37
N THR A 139 -13.86 -17.08 -14.73
CA THR A 139 -14.06 -18.35 -14.02
C THR A 139 -14.30 -18.17 -12.52
N ASN A 140 -13.99 -16.99 -11.99
CA ASN A 140 -13.96 -16.66 -10.57
C ASN A 140 -13.06 -17.61 -9.76
N LYS A 141 -12.01 -18.16 -10.39
CA LYS A 141 -11.02 -19.02 -9.74
C LYS A 141 -9.77 -18.22 -9.42
N THR A 142 -9.20 -18.46 -8.24
CA THR A 142 -7.87 -17.99 -7.88
C THR A 142 -6.84 -18.74 -8.73
N GLU A 143 -6.06 -18.00 -9.51
CA GLU A 143 -4.99 -18.54 -10.36
C GLU A 143 -3.63 -18.41 -9.71
N ALA A 144 -3.45 -17.44 -8.82
CA ALA A 144 -2.25 -17.31 -8.01
C ALA A 144 -2.57 -16.71 -6.63
N GLU A 145 -1.80 -17.10 -5.62
CA GLU A 145 -1.89 -16.59 -4.27
C GLU A 145 -0.48 -16.50 -3.66
N LYS A 146 -0.21 -15.43 -2.90
CA LYS A 146 1.06 -15.22 -2.21
C LYS A 146 0.86 -14.40 -0.93
N VAL A 147 1.62 -14.69 0.12
CA VAL A 147 1.80 -13.79 1.27
C VAL A 147 3.11 -13.05 1.08
N LEU A 148 3.05 -11.72 1.06
CA LEU A 148 4.18 -10.85 0.80
C LEU A 148 4.61 -10.12 2.07
N GLU A 149 5.90 -10.18 2.33
CA GLU A 149 6.58 -9.23 3.22
C GLU A 149 6.53 -7.82 2.62
N PRO A 150 6.73 -6.78 3.45
CA PRO A 150 6.95 -5.44 2.93
C PRO A 150 8.00 -5.44 1.82
N LEU A 151 7.70 -4.72 0.74
CA LEU A 151 8.54 -4.53 -0.44
C LEU A 151 8.72 -5.76 -1.34
N ALA A 152 8.32 -6.97 -0.92
CA ALA A 152 8.42 -8.18 -1.74
C ALA A 152 7.48 -8.10 -2.94
N GLN A 153 7.99 -8.49 -4.11
CA GLN A 153 7.27 -8.44 -5.38
C GLN A 153 6.81 -9.81 -5.82
N PHE A 154 5.59 -9.85 -6.34
CA PHE A 154 4.97 -11.01 -6.95
C PHE A 154 4.79 -10.77 -8.45
N HIS A 155 5.42 -11.60 -9.27
CA HIS A 155 5.24 -11.56 -10.72
C HIS A 155 4.09 -12.49 -11.15
N PHE A 156 3.16 -11.95 -11.92
CA PHE A 156 2.02 -12.66 -12.50
C PHE A 156 2.03 -12.53 -14.03
N ASP A 157 2.06 -13.69 -14.71
CA ASP A 157 1.90 -13.81 -16.15
C ASP A 157 0.68 -14.70 -16.43
N PRO A 158 -0.41 -14.16 -17.00
CA PRO A 158 -1.62 -14.92 -17.23
C PRO A 158 -1.50 -15.99 -18.33
N ASN A 159 -0.43 -15.98 -19.14
CA ASN A 159 -0.24 -16.77 -20.37
C ASN A 159 -1.31 -16.56 -21.47
N ASP A 160 -2.48 -16.02 -21.15
CA ASP A 160 -3.60 -15.76 -22.03
C ASP A 160 -4.11 -14.30 -21.90
N MET A 161 -4.87 -13.84 -22.88
CA MET A 161 -5.60 -12.57 -22.79
C MET A 161 -6.88 -12.74 -21.96
N GLY A 162 -7.25 -11.72 -21.21
CA GLY A 162 -8.44 -11.71 -20.38
C GLY A 162 -8.42 -10.64 -19.30
N SER A 163 -9.24 -10.86 -18.28
CA SER A 163 -9.35 -9.96 -17.14
C SER A 163 -9.25 -10.74 -15.84
N TRP A 164 -8.54 -10.16 -14.88
CA TRP A 164 -8.30 -10.68 -13.53
C TRP A 164 -8.59 -9.61 -12.49
N TYR A 165 -8.68 -10.01 -11.23
CA TYR A 165 -8.66 -9.14 -10.07
C TYR A 165 -7.40 -9.43 -9.27
N ILE A 166 -6.65 -8.40 -8.89
CA ILE A 166 -5.76 -8.48 -7.73
C ILE A 166 -6.60 -8.20 -6.51
N LYS A 167 -6.49 -9.04 -5.49
CA LYS A 167 -7.10 -8.84 -4.19
C LYS A 167 -5.99 -8.87 -3.15
N TRP A 168 -5.75 -7.72 -2.51
CA TRP A 168 -4.91 -7.64 -1.33
C TRP A 168 -5.79 -7.81 -0.09
N THR A 169 -5.41 -8.73 0.79
CA THR A 169 -6.10 -9.00 2.05
C THR A 169 -5.12 -8.81 3.18
N ASN A 170 -5.58 -8.17 4.25
CA ASN A 170 -4.82 -8.04 5.48
C ASN A 170 -5.75 -8.30 6.66
N THR A 171 -5.25 -8.98 7.67
CA THR A 171 -6.01 -9.32 8.88
C THR A 171 -5.67 -8.43 10.07
N GLU A 172 -4.61 -7.62 9.95
CA GLU A 172 -4.11 -6.76 11.02
C GLU A 172 -4.56 -5.31 10.80
N SER A 173 -4.66 -4.56 11.90
CA SER A 173 -4.99 -3.13 11.84
C SER A 173 -3.73 -2.34 11.53
N ASN A 174 -3.47 -2.07 10.25
CA ASN A 174 -2.31 -1.28 9.83
C ASN A 174 -2.42 -0.68 8.41
N SER A 175 -1.52 0.27 8.14
CA SER A 175 -1.37 0.95 6.85
C SER A 175 -0.46 0.24 5.85
N TRP A 176 -0.89 0.23 4.58
CA TRP A 176 -0.13 -0.22 3.41
C TRP A 176 -0.30 0.73 2.23
N ASN A 177 0.76 0.89 1.43
CA ASN A 177 0.67 1.42 0.08
C ASN A 177 0.78 0.25 -0.92
N LEU A 178 -0.27 0.02 -1.70
CA LEU A 178 -0.38 -1.13 -2.60
C LEU A 178 -0.02 -0.74 -4.00
N PHE A 179 0.75 -1.57 -4.67
CA PHE A 179 1.26 -1.27 -6.01
C PHE A 179 1.06 -2.42 -6.97
N PHE A 180 0.89 -2.05 -8.24
CA PHE A 180 1.17 -2.96 -9.34
C PHE A 180 1.78 -2.21 -10.52
N THR A 181 2.66 -2.88 -11.25
CA THR A 181 3.21 -2.41 -12.52
C THR A 181 2.86 -3.42 -13.59
N TYR A 182 2.22 -2.98 -14.66
CA TYR A 182 1.97 -3.83 -15.82
C TYR A 182 2.84 -3.42 -16.99
N ARG A 183 3.34 -4.42 -17.72
CA ARG A 183 4.17 -4.23 -18.91
C ARG A 183 3.31 -4.28 -20.17
N HIS A 184 3.46 -3.29 -21.04
CA HIS A 184 2.72 -3.18 -22.29
C HIS A 184 3.41 -3.94 -23.43
N ARG A 185 2.62 -4.69 -24.21
CA ARG A 185 3.13 -5.48 -25.33
C ARG A 185 3.45 -4.63 -26.58
N TYR A 186 2.56 -3.70 -26.93
CA TYR A 186 2.73 -2.86 -28.13
C TYR A 186 2.47 -1.36 -27.90
N LYS A 187 2.00 -0.98 -26.72
CA LYS A 187 1.79 0.44 -26.37
C LYS A 187 3.15 1.09 -26.10
N GLN A 188 3.49 2.08 -26.91
CA GLN A 188 4.54 3.05 -26.58
C GLN A 188 3.89 4.20 -25.84
N LEU A 189 4.31 4.41 -24.60
CA LEU A 189 3.89 5.57 -23.82
C LEU A 189 4.87 6.71 -24.09
N PRO A 190 4.42 7.98 -24.09
CA PRO A 190 5.31 9.12 -24.15
C PRO A 190 6.23 9.01 -22.93
N GLY A 191 7.45 8.52 -23.16
CA GLY A 191 8.37 8.17 -22.09
C GLY A 191 8.80 9.43 -21.37
N GLN A 192 8.05 9.81 -20.33
CA GLN A 192 8.43 10.73 -19.25
C GLN A 192 7.23 10.95 -18.31
N SER A 193 7.22 10.20 -17.21
CA SER A 193 7.10 10.81 -15.90
C SER A 193 8.45 10.58 -15.24
N ILE A 194 9.14 11.64 -14.79
CA ILE A 194 10.23 11.44 -13.83
C ILE A 194 9.52 10.83 -12.63
N ALA A 195 9.73 9.54 -12.35
CA ALA A 195 9.25 8.96 -11.11
C ALA A 195 9.84 9.85 -10.00
N PRO A 196 9.01 10.53 -9.19
CA PRO A 196 9.53 11.39 -8.12
C PRO A 196 10.42 10.61 -7.14
N ILE A 197 10.29 9.27 -7.14
CA ILE A 197 10.99 8.36 -6.27
C ILE A 197 11.75 7.33 -7.13
N GLU A 198 13.07 7.25 -6.94
CA GLU A 198 13.87 6.16 -7.49
C GLU A 198 13.77 4.91 -6.60
N PHE A 199 13.73 3.74 -7.24
CA PHE A 199 13.72 2.46 -6.52
C PHE A 199 14.97 1.64 -6.81
N ILE A 200 15.43 0.91 -5.81
CA ILE A 200 16.48 -0.11 -5.91
C ILE A 200 15.82 -1.47 -5.77
N ASN A 201 16.02 -2.35 -6.75
CA ASN A 201 15.59 -3.73 -6.67
C ASN A 201 16.75 -4.58 -6.16
N ILE A 202 16.55 -5.29 -5.05
CA ILE A 202 17.47 -6.32 -4.55
C ILE A 202 16.67 -7.58 -4.35
N ASN A 203 17.12 -8.69 -4.96
CA ASN A 203 16.36 -9.93 -5.02
C ASN A 203 14.95 -9.69 -5.59
N ASP A 204 13.91 -10.10 -4.88
CA ASP A 204 12.50 -9.88 -5.21
C ASP A 204 11.91 -8.64 -4.50
N LYS A 205 12.73 -7.82 -3.82
CA LYS A 205 12.26 -6.66 -3.04
C LYS A 205 12.57 -5.33 -3.73
N LYS A 206 11.68 -4.35 -3.55
CA LYS A 206 11.77 -3.00 -4.13
C LYS A 206 11.85 -1.92 -3.07
N TYR A 207 13.04 -1.38 -2.86
CA TYR A 207 13.32 -0.37 -1.85
C TYR A 207 13.29 1.04 -2.45
N ILE A 208 12.81 2.02 -1.67
CA ILE A 208 12.98 3.43 -2.01
C ILE A 208 14.45 3.79 -1.84
N LYS A 209 15.04 4.39 -2.88
CA LYS A 209 16.39 4.94 -2.79
C LYS A 209 16.34 6.26 -2.01
N PRO A 210 17.08 6.38 -0.89
CA PRO A 210 17.18 7.63 -0.15
C PRO A 210 17.68 8.78 -1.01
N SER A 211 17.21 10.00 -0.73
CA SER A 211 17.73 11.21 -1.32
C SER A 211 19.17 11.47 -0.86
N ILE A 212 19.94 12.19 -1.67
CA ILE A 212 21.32 12.57 -1.31
C ILE A 212 21.34 13.44 -0.05
N SER A 213 20.26 14.19 0.21
CA SER A 213 20.13 15.03 1.40
C SER A 213 19.72 14.27 2.65
N HIS A 214 19.22 13.04 2.56
CA HIS A 214 18.70 12.28 3.72
C HIS A 214 19.69 12.26 4.89
N LYS A 215 20.93 11.81 4.63
CA LYS A 215 22.03 11.84 5.62
C LYS A 215 22.66 13.21 5.82
N GLN A 216 22.35 14.22 5.01
CA GLN A 216 22.87 15.58 5.16
C GLN A 216 21.95 16.48 6.01
N GLU A 217 20.71 16.04 6.26
CA GLU A 217 19.77 16.66 7.20
C GLU A 217 20.22 16.57 8.68
N LEU A 218 21.46 16.12 8.93
CA LEU A 218 22.14 16.00 10.22
C LEU A 218 22.20 17.28 11.07
N HIS A 219 21.80 18.45 10.57
CA HIS A 219 21.98 19.72 11.27
C HIS A 219 21.23 19.84 12.61
N SER A 220 20.44 18.84 13.03
CA SER A 220 19.81 18.80 14.36
C SER A 220 19.67 17.42 15.03
N PHE A 221 20.15 16.32 14.43
CA PHE A 221 20.03 14.97 15.00
C PHE A 221 21.36 14.48 15.57
N ASN A 222 21.68 14.91 16.79
CA ASN A 222 22.71 14.22 17.57
C ASN A 222 22.14 12.87 18.04
N VAL A 223 22.99 11.84 18.06
CA VAL A 223 22.65 10.54 18.66
C VAL A 223 22.04 10.77 20.03
N LYS A 224 20.81 10.30 20.21
CA LYS A 224 20.06 10.52 21.44
C LYS A 224 20.41 9.46 22.48
N PRO A 225 20.37 9.79 23.78
CA PRO A 225 20.52 8.78 24.83
C PRO A 225 19.38 7.75 24.81
N TYR A 226 18.21 8.15 24.31
CA TYR A 226 17.08 7.28 24.05
C TYR A 226 16.22 7.86 22.92
N TYR A 227 15.47 6.99 22.24
CA TYR A 227 14.58 7.30 21.13
C TYR A 227 13.14 6.95 21.49
N THR A 228 12.20 7.87 21.25
CA THR A 228 10.76 7.56 21.21
C THR A 228 10.38 6.99 19.83
N LEU A 229 9.13 6.59 19.65
CA LEU A 229 8.62 6.15 18.35
C LEU A 229 8.73 7.28 17.30
N ASP A 230 8.37 8.50 17.68
CA ASP A 230 8.47 9.67 16.79
C ASP A 230 9.93 9.94 16.39
N ASP A 231 10.86 9.77 17.31
CA ASP A 231 12.29 9.94 17.03
C ASP A 231 12.80 8.90 16.03
N LEU A 232 12.38 7.64 16.15
CA LEU A 232 12.75 6.60 15.20
C LEU A 232 12.13 6.84 13.81
N PHE A 233 10.89 7.30 13.74
CA PHE A 233 10.30 7.69 12.46
C PHE A 233 11.05 8.87 11.84
N ASP A 234 11.48 9.86 12.63
CA ASP A 234 12.26 11.00 12.12
C ASP A 234 13.61 10.59 11.54
N GLU A 235 14.26 9.59 12.13
CA GLU A 235 15.50 9.00 11.60
C GLU A 235 15.29 8.34 10.23
N LEU A 236 14.08 7.86 9.92
CA LEU A 236 13.76 7.13 8.69
C LEU A 236 12.99 7.97 7.67
N TRP A 237 12.51 9.16 8.05
CA TRP A 237 11.73 10.03 7.18
C TRP A 237 12.62 10.86 6.26
N ASP A 238 12.52 10.66 4.96
CA ASP A 238 13.20 11.48 3.96
C ASP A 238 12.31 12.67 3.59
N VAL A 239 12.73 13.89 3.97
CA VAL A 239 11.92 15.11 3.76
C VAL A 239 11.81 15.47 2.29
N GLN A 240 12.85 15.21 1.50
CA GLN A 240 12.85 15.53 0.08
C GLN A 240 11.89 14.62 -0.70
N LEU A 241 11.86 13.33 -0.36
CA LEU A 241 10.96 12.37 -0.98
C LEU A 241 9.54 12.44 -0.40
N GLY A 242 9.42 12.87 0.86
CA GLY A 242 8.16 12.82 1.60
C GLY A 242 7.70 11.39 1.88
N ASP A 243 8.64 10.46 2.09
CA ASP A 243 8.37 9.05 2.38
C ASP A 243 9.44 8.47 3.30
N PHE A 244 9.20 7.27 3.81
CA PHE A 244 10.15 6.56 4.67
C PHE A 244 11.12 5.72 3.86
N VAL A 245 12.38 5.75 4.28
CA VAL A 245 13.47 5.01 3.66
C VAL A 245 14.12 4.06 4.66
N TYR A 246 14.75 3.00 4.15
CA TYR A 246 15.44 2.00 4.98
C TYR A 246 16.91 2.39 5.19
N GLU A 247 17.10 3.60 5.72
CA GLU A 247 18.41 4.16 6.07
C GLU A 247 18.18 5.17 7.20
N PHE A 248 18.87 5.02 8.32
CA PHE A 248 18.81 5.95 9.44
C PHE A 248 19.70 7.17 9.16
N LYS A 249 19.33 8.35 9.68
CA LYS A 249 20.07 9.59 9.45
C LYS A 249 21.35 9.65 10.26
N SER A 250 21.24 9.45 11.57
CA SER A 250 22.32 9.64 12.55
C SER A 250 22.90 8.33 13.07
N LEU A 251 22.21 7.22 12.83
CA LEU A 251 22.60 5.88 13.28
C LEU A 251 23.07 5.02 12.09
N GLY A 252 23.84 3.99 12.37
CA GLY A 252 24.31 3.03 11.36
C GLY A 252 24.35 1.59 11.86
N VAL A 253 24.67 0.67 10.95
CA VAL A 253 24.75 -0.76 11.24
C VAL A 253 25.70 -1.04 12.41
N GLY A 254 25.21 -1.80 13.40
CA GLY A 254 25.92 -2.14 14.64
C GLY A 254 25.64 -1.19 15.80
N ASP A 255 25.04 -0.01 15.55
CA ASP A 255 24.65 0.89 16.62
C ASP A 255 23.53 0.31 17.47
N THR A 256 23.56 0.62 18.76
CA THR A 256 22.50 0.30 19.70
C THR A 256 21.50 1.44 19.78
N VAL A 257 20.22 1.10 19.62
CA VAL A 257 19.10 2.01 19.84
C VAL A 257 18.47 1.71 21.18
N HIS A 258 18.53 2.67 22.09
CA HIS A 258 17.78 2.62 23.35
C HIS A 258 16.40 3.22 23.13
N PHE A 259 15.39 2.39 22.91
CA PHE A 259 14.01 2.84 22.77
C PHE A 259 13.38 3.07 24.13
N LYS A 260 12.72 4.21 24.31
CA LYS A 260 12.00 4.56 25.54
C LYS A 260 10.77 5.37 25.20
N ASP A 261 9.59 4.80 25.45
CA ASP A 261 8.32 5.46 25.14
C ASP A 261 7.19 5.01 26.07
N ASP A 262 6.12 5.80 26.10
CA ASP A 262 4.91 5.53 26.87
C ASP A 262 4.04 4.49 26.14
N LEU A 263 3.70 3.42 26.84
CA LEU A 263 2.80 2.38 26.33
C LEU A 263 1.36 2.89 26.35
N VAL A 264 0.68 2.84 25.21
CA VAL A 264 -0.73 3.23 25.13
C VAL A 264 -1.64 2.07 25.46
N ALA A 265 -1.35 0.89 24.93
CA ALA A 265 -2.14 -0.31 25.18
C ALA A 265 -1.30 -1.58 25.04
N ALA A 266 -1.78 -2.66 25.66
CA ALA A 266 -1.29 -4.01 25.45
C ALA A 266 -2.48 -4.91 25.14
N HIS A 267 -2.49 -5.53 23.95
CA HIS A 267 -3.58 -6.42 23.53
C HIS A 267 -3.05 -7.83 23.26
N TYR A 268 -3.51 -8.79 24.07
CA TYR A 268 -3.19 -10.20 23.87
C TYR A 268 -4.12 -10.87 22.86
N ASN A 269 -3.54 -11.49 21.85
CA ASN A 269 -4.21 -12.39 20.92
C ASN A 269 -3.87 -13.84 21.29
N SER A 270 -4.86 -14.55 21.85
CA SER A 270 -4.70 -15.94 22.29
C SER A 270 -4.62 -16.96 21.15
N GLU A 271 -5.11 -16.63 19.95
CA GLU A 271 -5.00 -17.52 18.78
C GLU A 271 -3.58 -17.57 18.25
N LYS A 272 -2.88 -16.43 18.29
CA LYS A 272 -1.48 -16.29 17.85
C LYS A 272 -0.47 -16.47 18.98
N ASP A 273 -0.92 -16.47 20.23
CA ASP A 273 -0.08 -16.39 21.44
C ASP A 273 0.89 -15.19 21.42
N VAL A 274 0.34 -14.00 21.14
CA VAL A 274 1.11 -12.76 20.97
C VAL A 274 0.43 -11.60 21.67
N THR A 275 1.21 -10.80 22.41
CA THR A 275 0.78 -9.49 22.91
C THR A 275 1.29 -8.39 22.00
N HIS A 276 0.39 -7.53 21.52
CA HIS A 276 0.75 -6.34 20.76
C HIS A 276 0.89 -5.17 21.73
N LEU A 277 2.09 -4.61 21.82
CA LEU A 277 2.36 -3.38 22.54
C LEU A 277 2.13 -2.20 21.61
N GLU A 278 1.19 -1.33 21.95
CA GLU A 278 0.83 -0.15 21.15
C GLU A 278 1.59 1.08 21.64
N PHE A 279 2.32 1.69 20.71
CA PHE A 279 2.99 2.97 20.89
C PHE A 279 2.33 4.01 20.01
N LYS A 280 2.03 5.18 20.60
CA LYS A 280 1.38 6.27 19.89
C LYS A 280 2.39 7.22 19.33
N SER A 281 2.23 7.54 18.05
CA SER A 281 2.98 8.59 17.40
C SER A 281 2.18 9.89 17.43
N SER A 282 2.83 11.01 17.76
CA SER A 282 2.17 12.33 17.69
C SER A 282 2.15 12.90 16.28
N ARG A 283 3.03 12.37 15.42
CA ARG A 283 3.27 12.85 14.06
C ARG A 283 2.92 11.86 12.97
N PHE A 284 2.86 10.57 13.27
CA PHE A 284 2.72 9.48 12.30
C PHE A 284 1.69 8.45 12.79
N GLU A 285 1.75 7.23 12.24
CA GLU A 285 0.86 6.14 12.62
C GLU A 285 1.29 5.41 13.90
N ASN A 286 0.33 5.07 14.76
CA ASN A 286 0.56 4.20 15.90
C ASN A 286 1.16 2.87 15.44
N VAL A 287 2.12 2.38 16.19
CA VAL A 287 2.79 1.12 15.91
C VAL A 287 2.39 0.09 16.94
N PHE A 288 2.07 -1.10 16.45
CA PHE A 288 1.74 -2.27 17.25
C PHE A 288 2.88 -3.26 17.11
N TRP A 289 3.69 -3.40 18.15
CA TRP A 289 4.82 -4.32 18.15
C TRP A 289 4.42 -5.65 18.81
N PRO A 290 4.34 -6.75 18.05
CA PRO A 290 4.05 -8.07 18.59
C PRO A 290 5.23 -8.62 19.38
N PHE A 291 4.93 -9.19 20.56
CA PHE A 291 5.84 -9.99 21.36
C PHE A 291 5.15 -11.28 21.78
N LYS A 292 5.95 -12.35 21.93
CA LYS A 292 5.46 -13.68 22.27
C LYS A 292 4.82 -13.74 23.66
N GLY A 293 3.72 -14.47 23.77
CA GLY A 293 3.02 -14.77 25.02
C GLY A 293 2.09 -13.65 25.51
N ASP A 294 1.42 -13.90 26.62
CA ASP A 294 0.57 -12.93 27.32
C ASP A 294 1.41 -12.05 28.26
N LEU A 295 1.56 -10.78 27.90
CA LEU A 295 2.32 -9.79 28.65
C LEU A 295 1.40 -8.77 29.35
N THR A 296 0.08 -8.95 29.30
CA THR A 296 -0.91 -7.98 29.81
C THR A 296 -0.88 -7.81 31.33
N GLN A 297 -0.30 -8.79 32.05
CA GLN A 297 -0.06 -8.67 33.49
C GLN A 297 1.24 -7.92 33.81
N LEU A 298 2.19 -7.89 32.87
CA LEU A 298 3.50 -7.25 33.03
C LEU A 298 3.47 -5.79 32.59
N PHE A 299 2.72 -5.47 31.54
CA PHE A 299 2.66 -4.12 30.98
C PHE A 299 1.23 -3.61 30.93
N LYS A 300 1.05 -2.36 31.36
CA LYS A 300 -0.24 -1.66 31.45
C LYS A 300 -0.17 -0.33 30.69
N PRO A 301 -1.31 0.17 30.20
CA PRO A 301 -1.40 1.52 29.67
C PRO A 301 -0.79 2.57 30.62
N GLY A 302 0.09 3.41 30.09
CA GLY A 302 0.82 4.45 30.83
C GLY A 302 2.17 4.01 31.39
N ASP A 303 2.56 2.74 31.27
CA ASP A 303 3.91 2.29 31.62
C ASP A 303 4.94 2.84 30.64
N VAL A 304 6.14 3.16 31.14
CA VAL A 304 7.27 3.54 30.29
C VAL A 304 8.06 2.28 29.93
N ILE A 305 8.09 1.92 28.65
CA ILE A 305 8.79 0.72 28.17
C ILE A 305 10.19 1.11 27.71
N ASN A 306 11.20 0.35 28.16
CA ASN A 306 12.59 0.55 27.78
C ASN A 306 13.08 -0.69 27.02
N LEU A 307 13.36 -0.54 25.73
CA LEU A 307 13.85 -1.62 24.87
C LEU A 307 15.23 -1.27 24.31
N LYS A 308 16.01 -2.29 24.02
CA LYS A 308 17.31 -2.19 23.36
C LYS A 308 17.23 -2.89 22.02
N PHE A 309 17.44 -2.16 20.94
CA PHE A 309 17.55 -2.72 19.59
C PHE A 309 18.97 -2.53 19.06
N THR A 310 19.33 -3.31 18.05
CA THR A 310 20.55 -3.12 17.26
C THR A 310 20.17 -2.81 15.82
N ILE A 311 20.86 -1.87 15.18
CA ILE A 311 20.68 -1.66 13.74
C ILE A 311 21.44 -2.74 12.99
N GLU A 312 20.73 -3.41 12.10
CA GLU A 312 21.26 -4.45 11.24
C GLU A 312 21.04 -4.11 9.77
N GLN A 313 21.81 -4.79 8.94
CA GLN A 313 21.69 -4.65 7.50
C GLN A 313 20.76 -5.73 6.94
N ILE A 314 19.85 -5.33 6.05
CA ILE A 314 19.04 -6.22 5.23
C ILE A 314 19.44 -6.08 3.75
N ASP A 315 19.46 -7.21 3.06
CA ASP A 315 19.76 -7.31 1.62
C ASP A 315 21.08 -6.63 1.20
N GLY A 316 22.03 -6.56 2.13
CA GLY A 316 23.39 -6.03 1.89
C GLY A 316 23.48 -4.54 1.61
N GLN A 317 22.38 -3.78 1.76
CA GLN A 317 22.37 -2.34 1.48
C GLN A 317 21.55 -1.51 2.47
N PHE A 318 20.46 -2.06 3.02
CA PHE A 318 19.47 -1.28 3.76
C PHE A 318 19.53 -1.55 5.26
N GLU A 319 19.01 -0.64 6.06
CA GLU A 319 19.12 -0.65 7.52
C GLU A 319 17.74 -0.89 8.16
N ILE A 320 17.69 -1.78 9.15
CA ILE A 320 16.50 -2.09 9.96
C ILE A 320 16.90 -2.34 11.41
N LEU A 321 15.92 -2.28 12.32
CA LEU A 321 16.12 -2.81 13.67
C LEU A 321 16.15 -4.34 13.61
N ASP A 322 17.01 -4.96 14.42
CA ASP A 322 17.06 -6.41 14.64
C ASP A 322 15.69 -7.01 14.97
N TYR A 323 14.89 -6.30 15.77
CA TYR A 323 13.49 -6.62 16.04
C TYR A 323 12.65 -6.76 14.75
N ILE A 324 12.78 -5.84 13.79
CA ILE A 324 12.04 -5.89 12.52
C ILE A 324 12.55 -7.04 11.65
N ARG A 325 13.85 -7.37 11.70
CA ARG A 325 14.39 -8.53 10.98
C ARG A 325 13.71 -9.83 11.41
N MET A 326 13.35 -9.97 12.69
CA MET A 326 12.65 -11.17 13.17
C MET A 326 11.33 -11.38 12.43
N ASP A 327 10.52 -10.33 12.24
CA ASP A 327 9.25 -10.41 11.48
C ASP A 327 9.47 -10.85 10.01
N TYR A 328 10.53 -10.32 9.38
CA TYR A 328 10.93 -10.72 8.04
C TYR A 328 11.31 -12.21 8.00
N ASN A 329 11.94 -12.73 9.05
CA ASN A 329 12.26 -14.16 9.17
C ASN A 329 11.08 -15.06 9.59
N ASN A 330 9.87 -14.52 9.78
CA ASN A 330 8.72 -15.22 10.37
C ASN A 330 8.93 -15.64 11.84
N GLU A 331 9.72 -14.86 12.57
CA GLU A 331 9.98 -15.04 14.00
C GLU A 331 9.20 -13.99 14.80
N VAL A 332 8.70 -14.37 15.99
CA VAL A 332 8.09 -13.44 16.93
C VAL A 332 9.05 -13.23 18.10
N ALA A 333 9.38 -11.97 18.37
CA ALA A 333 10.29 -11.58 19.43
C ALA A 333 9.81 -12.02 20.84
N ASP A 334 10.72 -12.53 21.66
CA ASP A 334 10.52 -12.60 23.11
C ASP A 334 10.93 -11.26 23.71
N ILE A 335 10.05 -10.65 24.51
CA ILE A 335 10.30 -9.33 25.09
C ILE A 335 11.60 -9.30 25.93
N LYS A 336 11.99 -10.43 26.52
CA LYS A 336 13.20 -10.53 27.37
C LYS A 336 14.50 -10.32 26.61
N ASP A 337 14.51 -10.53 25.30
CA ASP A 337 15.70 -10.33 24.48
C ASP A 337 15.98 -8.83 24.26
N PHE A 338 14.97 -7.98 24.44
CA PHE A 338 15.02 -6.55 24.16
C PHE A 338 14.82 -5.68 25.41
N LEU A 339 14.11 -6.16 26.43
CA LEU A 339 13.77 -5.38 27.61
C LEU A 339 15.02 -5.00 28.41
N ILE A 340 15.12 -3.71 28.75
CA ILE A 340 16.12 -3.20 29.69
C ILE A 340 15.43 -2.96 31.03
N GLU A 341 16.01 -3.48 32.12
CA GLU A 341 15.55 -3.26 33.50
C GLU A 341 15.67 -1.80 33.96
#